data_AF-A0A433P5B0-F1
#
_entry.id   AF-A0A433P5B0-F1
#
_cell.length_a   1.000
_cell.length_b   1.000
_cell.length_c   1.000
_cell.angle_alpha   90.00
_cell.angle_beta   90.00
_cell.angle_gamma   90.00
#
_symmetry.space_group_name_H-M   'P 1'
#
loop_
_entity.id
_entity.type
_entity.pdbx_description
1 polymer ?
#
loop_
_entity_poly.entity_id
_entity_poly.type
_entity_poly.pdbx_seq_one_letter_code
_entity_poly.pdbx_strand_id
1 'polypeptide(L)'
;MVIDKQYQHLIAWNYTGTSFIVCNIMEFSRDVLPKHFKHNNFSSFVRQLNMYGFHKVNKSPRGHRTLAENQIWEFSHPKFLRGRPDLLDDIKRKAMESETLRRETGDLHAHMAMMQVAQSDMMQQIAHLQENFNEVVRELAETKRKQGVQQQMMKNMMEFMSNQQGAQ
;
A
#
# COMPACT_ATOMS: atom_id res chain seq x y z
N MET A 1 -38.30 4.76 5.88
CA MET A 1 -37.59 3.89 6.83
C MET A 1 -37.34 4.58 8.17
N VAL A 2 -36.36 5.49 8.33
CA VAL A 2 -35.99 6.05 9.66
C VAL A 2 -37.09 6.89 10.33
N ILE A 3 -37.92 7.59 9.53
CA ILE A 3 -39.06 8.40 10.03
C ILE A 3 -40.31 7.56 10.32
N ASP A 4 -40.31 6.29 9.96
CA ASP A 4 -41.51 5.45 10.04
C ASP A 4 -41.70 4.95 11.47
N LYS A 5 -42.89 5.22 12.04
CA LYS A 5 -43.21 4.84 13.42
C LYS A 5 -43.21 3.33 13.61
N GLN A 6 -43.51 2.56 12.56
CA GLN A 6 -43.60 1.10 12.65
C GLN A 6 -42.23 0.44 12.94
N TYR A 7 -41.12 1.10 12.59
CA TYR A 7 -39.77 0.54 12.71
C TYR A 7 -38.94 1.15 13.84
N GLN A 8 -39.49 2.03 14.69
CA GLN A 8 -38.71 2.79 15.68
C GLN A 8 -37.95 1.91 16.70
N HIS A 9 -38.36 0.66 16.89
CA HIS A 9 -37.64 -0.31 17.73
C HIS A 9 -36.42 -0.94 17.05
N LEU A 10 -36.34 -0.89 15.71
CA LEU A 10 -35.25 -1.46 14.89
C LEU A 10 -34.38 -0.40 14.23
N ILE A 11 -34.96 0.73 13.83
CA ILE A 11 -34.25 1.85 13.24
C ILE A 11 -34.89 3.17 13.64
N ALA A 12 -34.10 4.05 14.26
CA ALA A 12 -34.57 5.33 14.75
C ALA A 12 -33.49 6.41 14.63
N TRP A 13 -33.91 7.66 14.67
CA TRP A 13 -33.00 8.78 14.85
C TRP A 13 -32.38 8.74 16.24
N ASN A 14 -31.11 9.17 16.36
CA ASN A 14 -30.57 9.51 17.67
C ASN A 14 -31.32 10.74 18.25
N TYR A 15 -31.07 11.03 19.54
CA TYR A 15 -31.75 12.13 20.24
C TYR A 15 -31.61 13.48 19.53
N THR A 16 -30.41 13.78 19.02
CA THR A 16 -30.09 15.05 18.34
C THR A 16 -30.56 15.11 16.89
N GLY A 17 -30.97 13.98 16.28
CA GLY A 17 -31.35 13.90 14.88
C GLY A 17 -30.18 14.02 13.88
N THR A 18 -28.94 13.79 14.32
CA THR A 18 -27.71 13.92 13.49
C THR A 18 -27.18 12.57 12.99
N SER A 19 -27.70 11.48 13.53
CA SER A 19 -27.36 10.11 13.14
C SER A 19 -28.61 9.24 13.29
N PHE A 20 -28.58 8.06 12.68
CA PHE A 20 -29.59 7.04 12.92
C PHE A 20 -28.94 5.78 13.49
N ILE A 21 -29.72 5.05 14.28
CA ILE A 21 -29.31 3.87 15.02
C ILE A 21 -30.12 2.70 14.49
N VAL A 22 -29.44 1.61 14.17
CA VAL A 22 -30.03 0.31 13.85
C VAL A 22 -29.80 -0.62 15.04
N CYS A 23 -30.87 -1.18 15.57
CA CYS A 23 -30.87 -2.16 16.65
C CYS A 23 -31.29 -3.52 16.10
N ASN A 24 -30.89 -4.60 16.78
CA ASN A 24 -31.23 -5.98 16.43
C ASN A 24 -31.08 -6.28 14.92
N ILE A 25 -29.83 -6.42 14.48
CA ILE A 25 -29.48 -6.58 13.06
C ILE A 25 -30.25 -7.72 12.40
N MET A 26 -30.47 -8.83 13.11
CA MET A 26 -31.18 -9.99 12.56
C MET A 26 -32.63 -9.66 12.24
N GLU A 27 -33.35 -9.04 13.17
CA GLU A 27 -34.74 -8.65 12.99
C GLU A 27 -34.89 -7.53 11.96
N PHE A 28 -34.03 -6.51 12.01
CA PHE A 28 -33.97 -5.46 10.98
C PHE A 28 -33.75 -6.03 9.58
N SER A 29 -32.83 -6.99 9.46
CA SER A 29 -32.52 -7.65 8.19
C SER A 29 -33.69 -8.44 7.65
N ARG A 30 -34.42 -9.16 8.50
CA ARG A 30 -35.56 -9.99 8.11
C ARG A 30 -36.81 -9.18 7.80
N ASP A 31 -37.14 -8.20 8.65
CA ASP A 31 -38.48 -7.60 8.68
C ASP A 31 -38.56 -6.21 8.03
N VAL A 32 -37.42 -5.51 7.91
CA VAL A 32 -37.35 -4.13 7.39
C VAL A 32 -36.68 -4.08 6.02
N LEU A 33 -35.53 -4.73 5.84
CA LEU A 33 -34.78 -4.63 4.58
C LEU A 33 -35.59 -5.10 3.35
N PRO A 34 -36.32 -6.24 3.36
CA PRO A 34 -37.08 -6.69 2.19
C PRO A 34 -38.23 -5.75 1.77
N LYS A 35 -38.70 -4.89 2.70
CA LYS A 35 -39.77 -3.92 2.43
C LYS A 35 -39.25 -2.66 1.74
N HIS A 36 -37.95 -2.37 1.84
CA HIS A 36 -37.33 -1.17 1.27
C HIS A 36 -36.27 -1.49 0.20
N PHE A 37 -35.75 -2.70 0.17
CA PHE A 37 -34.67 -3.16 -0.72
C PHE A 37 -34.99 -4.55 -1.27
N LYS A 38 -34.38 -4.91 -2.41
CA LYS A 38 -34.55 -6.24 -3.05
C LYS A 38 -33.70 -7.34 -2.40
N HIS A 39 -33.29 -7.17 -1.14
CA HIS A 39 -32.47 -8.11 -0.37
C HIS A 39 -32.71 -7.94 1.13
N ASN A 40 -32.40 -8.95 1.91
CA ASN A 40 -32.39 -8.91 3.38
C ASN A 40 -30.97 -8.81 3.97
N ASN A 41 -29.94 -8.59 3.15
CA ASN A 41 -28.56 -8.62 3.63
C ASN A 41 -28.12 -7.27 4.24
N PHE A 42 -27.80 -7.29 5.55
CA PHE A 42 -27.29 -6.10 6.25
C PHE A 42 -25.97 -5.57 5.67
N SER A 43 -25.06 -6.43 5.25
CA SER A 43 -23.79 -6.02 4.64
C SER A 43 -24.01 -5.24 3.34
N SER A 44 -25.04 -5.59 2.56
CA SER A 44 -25.42 -4.81 1.36
C SER A 44 -25.99 -3.44 1.74
N PHE A 45 -26.78 -3.37 2.81
CA PHE A 45 -27.25 -2.09 3.36
C PHE A 45 -26.08 -1.21 3.81
N VAL A 46 -25.12 -1.75 4.56
CA VAL A 46 -23.90 -1.04 4.98
C VAL A 46 -23.07 -0.60 3.78
N ARG A 47 -22.94 -1.44 2.74
CA ARG A 47 -22.26 -1.06 1.50
C ARG A 47 -22.92 0.17 0.88
N GLN A 48 -24.24 0.17 0.74
CA GLN A 48 -24.96 1.33 0.21
C GLN A 48 -24.68 2.59 1.04
N LEU A 49 -24.75 2.51 2.37
CA LEU A 49 -24.40 3.62 3.26
C LEU A 49 -22.99 4.16 3.00
N ASN A 50 -21.99 3.28 2.90
CA ASN A 50 -20.61 3.66 2.62
C ASN A 50 -20.47 4.36 1.26
N MET A 51 -21.20 3.88 0.23
CA MET A 51 -21.21 4.50 -1.10
C MET A 51 -21.79 5.91 -1.07
N TYR A 52 -22.70 6.22 -0.15
CA TYR A 52 -23.24 7.57 0.05
C TYR A 52 -22.49 8.37 1.12
N GLY A 53 -21.34 7.88 1.58
CA GLY A 53 -20.48 8.60 2.52
C GLY A 53 -20.96 8.61 3.97
N PHE A 54 -21.85 7.70 4.36
CA PHE A 54 -22.18 7.50 5.77
C PHE A 54 -21.02 6.81 6.49
N HIS A 55 -20.82 7.16 7.76
CA HIS A 55 -19.76 6.61 8.59
C HIS A 55 -20.34 6.00 9.86
N LYS A 56 -19.80 4.85 10.28
CA LYS A 56 -20.17 4.21 11.53
C LYS A 56 -19.65 5.04 12.72
N VAL A 57 -20.53 5.40 13.64
CA VAL A 57 -20.18 6.08 14.88
C VAL A 57 -19.71 5.03 15.89
N ASN A 58 -18.45 5.11 16.33
CA ASN A 58 -17.89 4.21 17.33
C ASN A 58 -17.99 4.87 18.71
N LYS A 59 -18.94 4.42 19.53
CA LYS A 59 -19.16 4.97 20.89
C LYS A 59 -18.35 4.30 22.00
N SER A 60 -17.73 3.15 21.73
CA SER A 60 -16.97 2.37 22.74
C SER A 60 -15.48 2.26 22.36
N PRO A 61 -14.54 2.50 23.30
CA PRO A 61 -13.13 2.22 23.11
C PRO A 61 -12.90 0.76 22.70
N ARG A 62 -11.94 0.53 21.80
CA ARG A 62 -11.63 -0.83 21.31
C ARG A 62 -11.23 -1.71 22.51
N GLY A 63 -12.07 -2.69 22.88
CA GLY A 63 -11.78 -3.66 23.95
C GLY A 63 -12.93 -3.91 24.93
N HIS A 64 -13.92 -3.02 25.04
CA HIS A 64 -15.02 -3.12 26.01
C HIS A 64 -16.41 -3.26 25.38
N ARG A 65 -16.51 -3.82 24.16
CA ARG A 65 -17.82 -4.02 23.54
C ARG A 65 -18.52 -5.25 24.09
N THR A 66 -19.67 -5.05 24.73
CA THR A 66 -20.55 -6.13 25.17
C THR A 66 -21.28 -6.78 23.98
N LEU A 67 -21.78 -8.01 24.15
CA LEU A 67 -22.61 -8.69 23.15
C LEU A 67 -23.87 -7.88 22.78
N ALA A 68 -24.42 -7.13 23.74
CA ALA A 68 -25.54 -6.22 23.52
C ALA A 68 -25.15 -5.02 22.63
N GLU A 69 -23.97 -4.44 22.83
CA GLU A 69 -23.46 -3.34 21.99
C GLU A 69 -23.15 -3.77 20.56
N ASN A 70 -22.77 -5.02 20.33
CA ASN A 70 -22.55 -5.54 18.97
C ASN A 70 -23.84 -5.58 18.12
N GLN A 71 -25.01 -5.51 18.75
CA GLN A 71 -26.30 -5.47 18.07
C GLN A 71 -26.79 -4.05 17.76
N ILE A 72 -26.03 -3.01 18.14
CA ILE A 72 -26.37 -1.61 17.91
C ILE A 72 -25.36 -1.00 16.92
N TRP A 73 -25.87 -0.44 15.84
CA TRP A 73 -25.08 0.18 14.78
C TRP A 73 -25.58 1.58 14.51
N GLU A 74 -24.74 2.57 14.76
CA GLU A 74 -25.07 3.97 14.51
C GLU A 74 -24.29 4.49 13.30
N PHE A 75 -25.00 5.20 12.43
CA PHE A 75 -24.44 5.80 11.22
C PHE A 75 -24.77 7.28 11.15
N SER A 76 -23.79 8.08 10.72
CA SER A 76 -23.94 9.53 10.56
C SER A 76 -23.49 9.97 9.18
N HIS A 77 -24.11 11.04 8.69
CA HIS A 77 -23.69 11.80 7.52
C HIS A 77 -24.01 13.28 7.78
N PRO A 78 -23.09 14.23 7.52
CA PRO A 78 -23.30 15.65 7.85
C PRO A 78 -24.57 16.28 7.25
N LYS A 79 -24.98 15.77 6.09
CA LYS A 79 -26.18 16.24 5.35
C LYS A 79 -27.42 15.34 5.52
N PHE A 80 -27.34 14.29 6.34
CA PHE A 80 -28.48 13.43 6.64
C PHE A 80 -29.00 13.75 8.04
N LEU A 81 -29.89 14.75 8.13
CA LEU A 81 -30.38 15.29 9.40
C LEU A 81 -31.91 15.17 9.50
N ARG A 82 -32.41 14.89 10.71
CA ARG A 82 -33.85 14.81 10.97
C ARG A 82 -34.52 16.16 10.67
N GLY A 83 -35.58 16.13 9.85
CA GLY A 83 -36.34 17.33 9.49
C GLY A 83 -35.67 18.22 8.43
N ARG A 84 -34.57 17.77 7.82
CA ARG A 84 -33.87 18.49 6.74
C ARG A 84 -33.78 17.65 5.45
N PRO A 85 -34.93 17.34 4.82
CA PRO A 85 -34.94 16.59 3.56
C PRO A 85 -34.30 17.38 2.41
N ASP A 86 -34.24 18.71 2.51
CA ASP A 86 -33.57 19.61 1.56
C ASP A 86 -32.08 19.30 1.36
N LEU A 87 -31.41 18.76 2.40
CA LEU A 87 -29.99 18.41 2.33
C LEU A 87 -29.72 17.06 1.65
N LEU A 88 -30.76 16.27 1.36
CA LEU A 88 -30.61 14.94 0.76
C LEU A 88 -30.09 15.01 -0.67
N ASP A 89 -30.42 16.08 -1.40
CA ASP A 89 -29.97 16.28 -2.78
C ASP A 89 -28.44 16.38 -2.89
N ASP A 90 -27.78 16.80 -1.83
CA ASP A 90 -26.33 16.89 -1.75
C ASP A 90 -25.63 15.57 -1.39
N ILE A 91 -26.38 14.54 -1.02
CA ILE A 91 -25.82 13.22 -0.69
C ILE A 91 -25.63 12.45 -1.99
N LYS A 92 -24.47 12.63 -2.60
CA LYS A 92 -24.12 11.97 -3.86
C LYS A 92 -23.41 10.64 -3.61
N ARG A 93 -23.69 9.66 -4.48
CA ARG A 93 -22.99 8.38 -4.50
C ARG A 93 -21.54 8.63 -4.89
N LYS A 94 -20.59 8.13 -4.10
CA LYS A 94 -19.17 8.04 -4.45
C LYS A 94 -19.04 7.14 -5.68
N ALA A 95 -18.41 7.64 -6.73
CA ALA A 95 -18.12 6.86 -7.93
C ALA A 95 -17.24 5.66 -7.55
N MET A 96 -17.56 4.47 -8.07
CA MET A 96 -16.77 3.26 -7.81
C MET A 96 -15.33 3.39 -8.32
N GLU A 97 -15.10 4.26 -9.32
CA GLU A 97 -13.78 4.59 -9.87
C GLU A 97 -12.80 5.12 -8.80
N SER A 98 -13.27 5.86 -7.79
CA SER A 98 -12.35 6.51 -6.85
C SER A 98 -11.63 5.52 -5.93
N GLU A 99 -12.16 4.31 -5.69
CA GLU A 99 -11.51 3.29 -4.86
C GLU A 99 -10.55 2.41 -5.68
N THR A 100 -10.93 2.05 -6.92
CA THR A 100 -10.04 1.33 -7.85
C THR A 100 -8.87 2.21 -8.26
N LEU A 101 -9.11 3.47 -8.65
CA LEU A 101 -8.04 4.42 -8.97
C LEU A 101 -7.12 4.67 -7.78
N ARG A 102 -7.63 4.74 -6.55
CA ARG A 102 -6.79 4.94 -5.36
C ARG A 102 -5.90 3.73 -5.06
N ARG A 103 -6.42 2.51 -5.23
CA ARG A 103 -5.63 1.28 -5.09
C ARG A 103 -4.59 1.14 -6.19
N GLU A 104 -5.01 1.34 -7.44
CA GLU A 104 -4.11 1.30 -8.60
C GLU A 104 -3.00 2.35 -8.48
N THR A 105 -3.33 3.59 -8.11
CA THR A 105 -2.33 4.66 -7.91
C THR A 105 -1.35 4.31 -6.79
N GLY A 106 -1.83 3.72 -5.68
CA GLY A 106 -0.98 3.25 -4.59
C GLY A 106 -0.01 2.15 -5.01
N ASP A 107 -0.51 1.15 -5.74
CA ASP A 107 0.29 0.04 -6.25
C ASP A 107 1.31 0.48 -7.31
N LEU A 108 0.93 1.42 -8.19
CA LEU A 108 1.85 2.03 -9.17
C LEU A 108 2.98 2.80 -8.47
N HIS A 109 2.68 3.56 -7.41
CA HIS A 109 3.70 4.31 -6.67
C HIS A 109 4.68 3.38 -5.95
N ALA A 110 4.18 2.31 -5.33
CA ALA A 110 5.03 1.29 -4.71
C ALA A 110 5.92 0.59 -5.75
N HIS A 111 5.37 0.26 -6.93
CA HIS A 111 6.13 -0.33 -8.01
C HIS A 111 7.23 0.61 -8.54
N MET A 112 6.91 1.90 -8.74
CA MET A 112 7.91 2.91 -9.12
C MET A 112 9.02 3.06 -8.09
N ALA A 113 8.69 3.08 -6.79
CA ALA A 113 9.68 3.18 -5.73
C ALA A 113 10.62 1.96 -5.73
N MET A 114 10.09 0.74 -5.87
CA MET A 114 10.92 -0.46 -5.98
C MET A 114 11.80 -0.44 -7.25
N MET A 115 11.27 0.05 -8.36
CA MET A 115 12.03 0.17 -9.61
C MET A 115 13.17 1.19 -9.49
N GLN A 116 12.95 2.30 -8.77
CA GLN A 116 14.01 3.29 -8.48
C GLN A 116 15.13 2.71 -7.62
N VAL A 117 14.79 1.93 -6.59
CA VAL A 117 15.80 1.25 -5.76
C VAL A 117 16.60 0.25 -6.60
N ALA A 118 15.93 -0.61 -7.37
CA ALA A 118 16.60 -1.56 -8.25
C ALA A 118 17.49 -0.88 -9.30
N GLN A 119 17.06 0.27 -9.83
CA GLN A 119 17.85 1.07 -10.77
C GLN A 119 19.11 1.64 -10.09
N SER A 120 18.99 2.16 -8.87
CA SER A 120 20.13 2.66 -8.09
C SER A 120 21.15 1.55 -7.81
N ASP A 121 20.69 0.37 -7.39
CA ASP A 121 21.56 -0.78 -7.11
C ASP A 121 22.31 -1.22 -8.37
N MET A 122 21.63 -1.24 -9.52
CA MET A 122 22.26 -1.58 -10.80
C MET A 122 23.32 -0.55 -11.21
N MET A 123 23.08 0.74 -11.01
CA MET A 123 24.08 1.78 -11.27
C MET A 123 25.31 1.62 -10.38
N GLN A 124 25.12 1.28 -9.10
CA GLN A 124 26.23 1.01 -8.18
C GLN A 124 27.04 -0.23 -8.60
N GLN A 125 26.38 -1.31 -9.03
CA GLN A 125 27.07 -2.50 -9.54
C GLN A 125 27.90 -2.19 -10.79
N ILE A 126 27.37 -1.39 -11.72
CA ILE A 126 28.12 -0.98 -12.92
C ILE A 126 29.35 -0.14 -12.53
N ALA A 127 29.20 0.82 -11.62
CA ALA A 127 30.32 1.63 -11.15
C ALA A 127 31.41 0.77 -10.49
N HIS A 128 31.00 -0.19 -9.66
CA HIS A 128 31.95 -1.11 -9.01
C HIS A 128 32.66 -2.02 -10.01
N LEU A 129 31.95 -2.54 -11.02
CA LEU A 129 32.56 -3.32 -12.10
C LEU A 129 33.58 -2.51 -12.91
N GLN A 130 33.29 -1.24 -13.18
CA GLN A 130 34.23 -0.34 -13.85
C GLN A 130 35.49 -0.10 -13.03
N GLU A 131 35.35 0.09 -11.72
CA GLU A 131 36.49 0.25 -10.80
C GLU A 131 37.36 -1.01 -10.76
N ASN A 132 36.75 -2.18 -10.59
CA ASN A 132 37.44 -3.47 -10.59
C ASN A 132 38.17 -3.72 -11.92
N PHE A 133 37.54 -3.39 -13.05
CA PHE A 133 38.17 -3.52 -14.36
C PHE A 133 39.43 -2.64 -14.48
N ASN A 134 39.36 -1.39 -14.03
CA ASN A 134 40.50 -0.49 -14.05
C ASN A 134 41.65 -0.99 -13.16
N GLU A 135 41.33 -1.58 -12.02
CA GLU A 135 42.32 -2.17 -11.12
C GLU A 135 43.03 -3.37 -11.76
N VAL A 136 42.29 -4.29 -12.37
CA VAL A 136 42.86 -5.43 -13.11
C VAL A 136 43.77 -4.96 -14.25
N VAL A 137 43.37 -3.94 -14.99
CA VAL A 137 44.20 -3.35 -16.05
C VAL A 137 45.51 -2.79 -15.49
N ARG A 138 45.47 -2.14 -14.31
CA ARG A 138 46.65 -1.60 -13.64
C ARG A 138 47.60 -2.72 -13.19
N GLU A 139 47.08 -3.75 -12.54
CA GLU A 139 47.89 -4.91 -12.10
C GLU A 139 48.53 -5.65 -13.27
N LEU A 140 47.80 -5.79 -14.38
CA LEU A 140 48.33 -6.40 -15.60
C LEU A 140 49.50 -5.59 -16.17
N ALA A 141 49.37 -4.25 -16.20
CA ALA A 141 50.44 -3.37 -16.66
C ALA A 141 51.69 -3.45 -15.75
N GLU A 142 51.51 -3.55 -14.44
CA GLU A 142 52.61 -3.74 -13.49
C GLU A 142 53.28 -5.09 -13.65
N THR A 143 52.51 -6.16 -13.80
CA THR A 143 53.03 -7.52 -14.02
C THR A 143 53.84 -7.58 -15.30
N LYS A 144 53.35 -6.97 -16.38
CA LYS A 144 54.05 -6.89 -17.66
C LYS A 144 55.38 -6.12 -17.54
N ARG A 145 55.43 -5.03 -16.77
CA ARG A 145 56.70 -4.34 -16.46
C ARG A 145 57.67 -5.22 -15.68
N LYS A 146 57.21 -5.87 -14.60
CA LYS A 146 58.05 -6.77 -13.79
C LYS A 146 58.63 -7.91 -14.62
N GLN A 147 57.80 -8.52 -15.47
CA GLN A 147 58.23 -9.57 -16.39
C GLN A 147 59.29 -9.08 -17.38
N GLY A 148 59.14 -7.87 -17.93
CA GLY A 148 60.16 -7.25 -18.79
C GLY A 148 61.51 -7.04 -18.09
N VAL A 149 61.49 -6.57 -16.84
CA VAL A 149 62.71 -6.41 -16.03
C VAL A 149 63.37 -7.76 -15.73
N GLN A 150 62.58 -8.78 -15.37
CA GLN A 150 63.09 -10.14 -15.13
C GLN A 150 63.71 -10.74 -16.39
N GLN A 151 63.06 -10.59 -17.55
CA GLN A 151 63.61 -11.05 -18.83
C GLN A 151 64.94 -10.37 -19.16
N GLN A 152 65.07 -9.06 -18.88
CA GLN A 152 66.31 -8.34 -19.09
C GLN A 152 67.42 -8.81 -18.13
N MET A 153 67.11 -9.01 -16.85
CA MET A 153 68.08 -9.58 -15.89
C MET A 153 68.56 -10.96 -16.33
N MET A 154 67.64 -11.82 -16.78
CA MET A 154 67.98 -13.16 -17.24
C MET A 154 68.87 -13.15 -18.48
N LYS A 155 68.63 -12.24 -19.43
CA LYS A 155 69.53 -12.00 -20.57
C LYS A 155 70.93 -11.58 -20.11
N ASN A 156 71.02 -10.58 -19.23
CA ASN A 156 72.30 -10.10 -18.72
C ASN A 156 73.08 -11.21 -17.99
N MET A 157 72.39 -12.07 -17.22
CA MET A 157 73.01 -13.24 -16.57
C MET A 157 73.54 -14.25 -17.59
N MET A 158 72.76 -14.57 -18.63
CA MET A 158 73.20 -15.49 -19.69
C MET A 158 74.43 -14.94 -20.44
N GLU A 159 74.46 -13.65 -20.76
CA GLU A 159 75.63 -13.00 -21.38
C GLU A 159 76.86 -13.07 -20.49
N PHE A 160 76.72 -12.81 -19.18
CA PHE A 160 77.81 -12.91 -18.22
C PHE A 160 78.37 -14.33 -18.12
N MET A 161 77.50 -15.35 -18.04
CA MET A 161 77.90 -16.76 -17.99
C MET A 161 78.61 -17.20 -19.28
N SER A 162 78.12 -16.75 -20.44
CA SER A 162 78.75 -17.04 -21.73
C SER A 162 80.16 -16.43 -21.83
N ASN A 163 80.35 -15.21 -21.32
CA ASN A 163 81.65 -14.54 -21.34
C ASN A 163 82.65 -15.12 -20.33
N GLN A 164 82.19 -15.70 -19.22
CA GLN A 164 83.06 -16.40 -18.25
C GLN A 164 83.55 -17.77 -18.75
N GLN A 165 82.77 -18.48 -19.57
CA GLN A 165 83.15 -19.79 -20.10
C GLN A 165 84.12 -19.73 -21.29
N GLY A 166 84.28 -18.57 -21.94
CA GLY A 166 85.22 -18.37 -23.05
C GLY A 166 86.65 -17.98 -22.65
N ALA A 167 86.95 -17.90 -21.34
CA ALA A 167 88.24 -17.45 -20.80
C ALA A 167 89.11 -18.58 -20.22
N GLN A 168 88.83 -19.85 -20.56
CA GLN A 168 89.66 -21.01 -20.21
C GLN A 168 90.07 -21.80 -21.45
#